data_AF-A0A503WXX6-F1
#
_entry.id   AF-A0A503WXX6-F1
#
_cell.length_a   1.000
_cell.length_b   1.000
_cell.length_c   1.000
_cell.angle_alpha   90.00
_cell.angle_beta   90.00
_cell.angle_gamma   90.00
#
_symmetry.space_group_name_H-M   'P 1'
#
loop_
_entity.id
_entity.type
_entity.pdbx_description
1 polymer ?
#
loop_
_entity_poly.entity_id
_entity_poly.type
_entity_poly.pdbx_seq_one_letter_code
_entity_poly.pdbx_strand_id
1 'polypeptide(L)' 'MAINPEPNNIAASVDTVLDEVMENPFLSMQAAIAMLRERTGTSRSDADLKGLITKKAAVRGVQFFDEGSSAAT' A
#
# COMPACT_ATOMS: atom_id res chain seq x y z
N MET A 1 25.28 -5.94 -2.43
CA MET A 1 24.02 -6.70 -2.25
C MET A 1 23.10 -6.34 -3.41
N ALA A 2 22.97 -7.20 -4.42
CA ALA A 2 22.09 -6.93 -5.54
C ALA A 2 20.66 -7.30 -5.12
N ILE A 3 19.85 -6.30 -4.78
CA ILE A 3 18.40 -6.45 -4.69
C ILE A 3 17.88 -6.56 -6.12
N ASN A 4 17.87 -7.77 -6.68
CA ASN A 4 17.06 -8.02 -7.87
C ASN A 4 15.60 -7.77 -7.44
N PRO A 5 14.87 -6.80 -8.04
CA PRO A 5 13.45 -6.69 -7.80
C PRO A 5 12.81 -7.90 -8.48
N GLU A 6 12.60 -8.98 -7.73
CA GLU A 6 11.75 -10.07 -8.20
C GLU A 6 10.39 -9.45 -8.55
N PRO A 7 9.96 -9.48 -9.83
CA PRO A 7 8.81 -8.72 -10.32
C PRO A 7 7.45 -9.20 -9.82
N ASN A 8 7.37 -9.96 -8.72
CA ASN A 8 6.13 -10.62 -8.32
C ASN A 8 5.82 -10.65 -6.83
N ASN A 9 6.67 -10.13 -5.95
CA ASN A 9 6.37 -10.18 -4.51
C ASN A 9 5.61 -8.93 -4.05
N ILE A 10 4.40 -8.76 -4.58
CA ILE A 10 3.47 -7.67 -4.22
C ILE A 10 3.30 -7.59 -2.71
N ALA A 11 3.27 -8.75 -2.03
CA ALA A 11 3.17 -8.82 -0.58
C ALA A 11 4.36 -8.15 0.15
N ALA A 12 5.58 -8.33 -0.35
CA ALA A 12 6.78 -7.69 0.21
C ALA A 12 6.80 -6.18 -0.10
N SER A 13 6.38 -5.77 -1.29
CA SER A 13 6.24 -4.34 -1.61
C SER A 13 5.19 -3.65 -0.75
N VAL A 14 4.08 -4.33 -0.42
CA VAL A 14 3.08 -3.84 0.55
C VAL A 14 3.71 -3.67 1.93
N ASP A 15 4.52 -4.63 2.38
CA ASP A 15 5.24 -4.50 3.65
C ASP A 15 6.16 -3.27 3.66
N THR A 16 6.91 -3.01 2.59
CA THR A 16 7.76 -1.83 2.47
C THR A 16 6.95 -0.54 2.47
N VAL A 17 5.85 -0.48 1.72
CA VAL A 17 4.95 0.67 1.71
C VAL A 17 4.38 0.93 3.11
N LEU A 18 3.98 -0.12 3.83
CA LEU A 18 3.47 0.00 5.21
C LEU A 18 4.52 0.54 6.18
N ASP A 19 5.79 0.17 5.99
CA ASP A 19 6.91 0.70 6.80
C ASP A 19 7.06 2.22 6.60
N GLU A 20 7.05 2.66 5.35
CA GLU A 20 7.13 4.09 5.00
C GLU A 20 5.89 4.88 5.47
N VAL A 21 4.72 4.24 5.49
CA VAL A 21 3.46 4.83 6.01
C VAL A 21 3.50 5.00 7.53
N MET A 22 4.17 4.11 8.28
CA MET A 22 4.36 4.33 9.72
C MET A 22 5.16 5.61 9.99
N GLU A 23 6.12 5.93 9.12
CA GLU A 23 6.90 7.17 9.20
C GLU A 23 6.11 8.38 8.66
N ASN A 24 5.06 8.15 7.86
CA ASN A 24 4.25 9.19 7.24
C ASN A 24 2.74 8.91 7.35
N PRO A 25 2.09 9.30 8.47
CA PRO A 25 0.74 8.86 8.82
C PRO A 25 -0.38 9.43 7.92
N PHE A 26 -0.07 10.28 6.94
CA PHE A 26 -1.05 10.93 6.06
C PHE A 26 -1.23 10.21 4.71
N LEU A 27 -0.70 9.01 4.56
CA LEU A 27 -0.71 8.34 3.27
C LEU A 27 -2.11 7.77 2.96
N SER A 28 -2.72 8.25 1.87
CA SER A 28 -4.03 7.79 1.43
C SER A 28 -3.95 6.40 0.79
N MET A 29 -5.06 5.66 0.83
CA MET A 29 -5.12 4.32 0.20
C MET A 29 -4.75 4.37 -1.29
N GLN A 30 -5.15 5.42 -2.02
CA GLN A 30 -4.80 5.59 -3.43
C GLN A 30 -3.30 5.79 -3.65
N ALA A 31 -2.65 6.59 -2.80
CA ALA A 31 -1.20 6.78 -2.86
C ALA A 31 -0.45 5.46 -2.62
N ALA A 32 -0.91 4.63 -1.67
CA ALA A 32 -0.31 3.32 -1.41
C ALA A 32 -0.42 2.39 -2.63
N ILE A 33 -1.58 2.38 -3.29
CA ILE A 33 -1.82 1.60 -4.51
C ILE A 33 -0.95 2.09 -5.66
N ALA A 34 -0.83 3.40 -5.86
CA ALA A 34 0.02 3.98 -6.89
C ALA A 34 1.49 3.57 -6.71
N MET A 35 2.03 3.72 -5.49
CA MET A 35 3.39 3.28 -5.18
C MET A 35 3.61 1.79 -5.42
N LEU A 36 2.62 0.95 -5.10
CA LEU A 36 2.70 -0.48 -5.38
C LEU A 36 2.75 -0.78 -6.87
N ARG A 37 1.93 -0.10 -7.67
CA ARG A 37 1.94 -0.25 -9.14
C ARG A 37 3.28 0.19 -9.72
N GLU A 38 3.82 1.32 -9.27
CA GLU A 38 5.13 1.81 -9.72
C GLU A 38 6.28 0.86 -9.35
N ARG A 39 6.26 0.30 -8.13
CA ARG A 39 7.33 -0.60 -7.66
C ARG A 39 7.27 -2.01 -8.25
N THR A 40 6.06 -2.53 -8.49
CA THR A 40 5.87 -3.94 -8.86
C THR A 40 5.47 -4.16 -10.31
N GLY A 41 5.00 -3.12 -11.02
CA GLY A 41 4.42 -3.26 -12.35
C GLY A 41 3.13 -4.09 -12.36
N THR A 42 2.49 -4.30 -11.20
CA THR A 42 1.34 -5.19 -11.08
C THR A 42 0.14 -4.74 -11.91
N SER A 43 -0.49 -5.68 -12.61
CA SER A 43 -1.74 -5.47 -13.34
C SER A 43 -2.99 -5.81 -12.52
N ARG A 44 -2.85 -6.09 -11.21
CA ARG A 44 -3.98 -6.39 -10.34
C ARG A 44 -4.91 -5.18 -10.21
N SER A 45 -6.19 -5.46 -10.01
CA SER A 45 -7.21 -4.43 -9.79
C SER A 45 -7.00 -3.74 -8.45
N ASP A 46 -7.40 -2.48 -8.36
CA ASP A 46 -7.24 -1.66 -7.15
C ASP A 46 -7.98 -2.26 -5.95
N ALA A 47 -9.08 -2.98 -6.18
CA ALA A 47 -9.80 -3.72 -5.13
C ALA A 47 -8.97 -4.86 -4.52
N ASP A 48 -8.20 -5.60 -5.33
CA ASP A 48 -7.32 -6.66 -4.84
C ASP A 48 -6.13 -6.07 -4.06
N LEU A 49 -5.54 -5.00 -4.60
CA LEU A 49 -4.46 -4.28 -3.94
C LEU A 49 -4.91 -3.67 -2.62
N LYS A 50 -6.09 -3.03 -2.58
CA LYS A 50 -6.71 -2.50 -1.35
C LYS A 50 -6.90 -3.62 -0.32
N GLY A 51 -7.44 -4.77 -0.72
CA GLY A 51 -7.62 -5.92 0.16
C GLY A 51 -6.29 -6.42 0.75
N LEU A 52 -5.24 -6.48 -0.06
CA LEU A 52 -3.89 -6.87 0.37
C LEU A 52 -3.28 -5.88 1.36
N ILE A 53 -3.38 -4.58 1.06
CA ILE A 53 -2.89 -3.50 1.92
C ILE A 53 -3.62 -3.53 3.25
N THR A 54 -4.96 -3.53 3.25
CA THR A 54 -5.77 -3.58 4.47
C THR A 54 -5.45 -4.79 5.33
N LYS A 55 -5.30 -5.98 4.72
CA LYS A 55 -4.97 -7.20 5.47
C LYS A 55 -3.61 -7.10 6.16
N LYS A 56 -2.58 -6.59 5.48
CA LYS A 56 -1.24 -6.42 6.06
C LYS A 56 -1.17 -5.27 7.06
N ALA A 57 -1.90 -4.19 6.79
CA ALA A 57 -2.04 -3.05 7.69
C ALA A 57 -2.64 -3.47 9.04
N ALA A 58 -3.69 -4.30 9.01
CA ALA A 58 -4.33 -4.83 10.22
C ALA A 58 -3.37 -5.67 11.07
N VAL A 59 -2.49 -6.46 10.44
CA VAL A 59 -1.46 -7.23 11.16
C VAL A 59 -0.43 -6.31 11.83
N ARG A 60 -0.11 -5.19 11.20
CA ARG A 60 0.87 -4.20 11.69
C ARG A 60 0.27 -3.12 12.60
N GLY A 61 -1.06 -3.04 12.71
CA GLY A 61 -1.75 -1.96 13.42
C GLY A 61 -1.74 -0.60 12.70
N VAL A 62 -1.47 -0.58 11.39
CA VAL A 62 -1.48 0.64 10.57
C VAL A 62 -2.90 0.91 10.05
N GLN A 63 -3.34 2.16 10.13
CA GLN A 63 -4.63 2.60 9.60
C GLN A 63 -4.42 3.49 8.38
N PHE A 64 -5.23 3.30 7.34
CA PHE A 64 -5.25 4.13 6.14
C PHE A 64 -6.47 5.02 6.13
N PHE A 65 -6.29 6.25 5.69
CA PHE A 65 -7.39 7.15 5.40
C PHE A 65 -7.85 6.91 3.96
N ASP A 66 -9.12 6.51 3.81
CA ASP A 66 -9.76 6.51 2.51
C ASP A 66 -10.14 7.95 2.19
N GLU A 67 -9.55 8.52 1.14
CA GLU A 67 -9.84 9.87 0.62
C GLU A 67 -11.26 9.96 -0.01
N GLY A 68 -12.20 9.15 0.47
CA GLY A 68 -13.62 9.21 0.17
C GLY A 68 -14.46 9.84 1.29
N SER A 69 -13.86 10.11 2.46
CA SER A 69 -14.54 10.84 3.54
C SER A 69 -14.11 12.31 3.55
N SER A 70 -14.41 13.03 2.45
CA SER A 70 -14.41 14.49 2.51
C SER A 70 -15.47 14.92 3.52
N ALA A 71 -15.03 15.67 4.52
CA ALA A 71 -15.81 16.13 5.64
C ALA A 71 -17.12 16.79 5.19
N ALA A 72 -18.25 16.28 5.66
CA ALA A 72 -19.45 17.08 5.80
C ALA A 72 -19.24 18.04 6.97
N THR A 73 -19.03 19.32 6.69
CA THR A 73 -19.39 20.41 7.61
C THR A 73 -19.74 21.67 6.85
#